data_AF-A0A162N8X0-F1
#
_entry.id   AF-A0A162N8X0-F1
#
_cell.length_a   1.000
_cell.length_b   1.000
_cell.length_c   1.000
_cell.angle_alpha   90.00
_cell.angle_beta   90.00
_cell.angle_gamma   90.00
#
_symmetry.space_group_name_H-M   'P 1'
#
loop_
_entity.id
_entity.type
_entity.pdbx_description
1 polymer ?
#
loop_
_entity_poly.entity_id
_entity_poly.type
_entity_poly.pdbx_seq_one_letter_code
_entity_poly.pdbx_strand_id
1 'polypeptide(L)'
;MNFTHINATAAAQHVLFIDPIGLVANKAKLTGTVAPTSCSFGSAEIFNDWLKSTKVTFKGINYKVSQLAQQAELFSFYKAWGKGVIVQEETPLDYERNTPNNPNILTFACEIAMTKTSGFSMIVQANTQISLTFYMQEEMGQLVIAND
;
A
#
# COMPACT_ATOMS: atom_id res chain seq x y z
N MET A 1 -1.88 -4.77 -7.27
CA MET A 1 -2.77 -5.22 -6.16
C MET A 1 -3.66 -4.06 -5.71
N ASN A 2 -4.96 -4.28 -5.49
CA ASN A 2 -5.90 -3.23 -5.12
C ASN A 2 -6.44 -3.42 -3.70
N PHE A 3 -6.59 -2.32 -2.97
CA PHE A 3 -7.29 -2.23 -1.69
C PHE A 3 -8.35 -1.14 -1.78
N THR A 4 -9.52 -1.38 -1.17
CA THR A 4 -10.52 -0.35 -0.90
C THR A 4 -10.92 -0.44 0.55
N HIS A 5 -10.92 0.68 1.25
CA HIS A 5 -11.35 0.77 2.65
C HIS A 5 -12.32 1.93 2.82
N ILE A 6 -13.34 1.72 3.64
CA ILE A 6 -14.31 2.74 4.04
C ILE A 6 -14.25 2.86 5.55
N ASN A 7 -13.75 4.00 6.04
CA ASN A 7 -13.91 4.36 7.44
C ASN A 7 -15.25 5.08 7.61
N ALA A 8 -16.30 4.32 7.95
CA ALA A 8 -17.64 4.86 8.23
C ALA A 8 -17.81 5.37 9.68
N THR A 9 -16.73 5.42 10.46
CA THR A 9 -16.79 5.86 11.85
C THR A 9 -16.56 7.36 11.97
N ALA A 10 -16.95 7.93 13.11
CA ALA A 10 -16.75 9.34 13.43
C ALA A 10 -15.30 9.69 13.85
N ALA A 11 -14.42 8.69 13.94
CA ALA A 11 -13.01 8.87 14.32
C ALA A 11 -12.08 8.37 13.22
N ALA A 12 -10.85 8.87 13.20
CA ALA A 12 -9.83 8.34 12.31
C ALA A 12 -9.45 6.90 12.72
N GLN A 13 -9.10 6.07 11.73
CA GLN A 13 -8.72 4.67 11.92
C GLN A 13 -7.32 4.44 11.38
N HIS A 14 -6.49 3.76 12.15
CA HIS A 14 -5.20 3.28 11.67
C HIS A 14 -5.37 1.93 10.98
N VAL A 15 -5.10 1.89 9.68
CA VAL A 15 -5.38 0.74 8.81
C VAL A 15 -4.10 0.21 8.20
N LEU A 16 -3.88 -1.10 8.33
CA LEU A 16 -2.77 -1.90 7.82
C LEU A 16 -3.27 -2.70 6.60
N PHE A 17 -2.66 -2.51 5.44
CA PHE A 17 -3.07 -3.13 4.19
C PHE A 17 -2.21 -4.36 3.85
N ILE A 18 -0.94 -4.33 4.26
CA ILE A 18 -0.02 -5.45 4.02
C ILE A 18 0.67 -5.77 5.34
N ASP A 19 0.58 -7.04 5.77
CA ASP A 19 1.34 -7.63 6.89
C ASP A 19 1.31 -9.16 6.76
N PRO A 20 2.25 -9.76 6.00
CA PRO A 20 2.12 -11.14 5.53
C PRO A 20 2.04 -12.21 6.62
N ILE A 21 2.56 -11.91 7.81
CA ILE A 21 2.60 -12.85 8.94
C ILE A 21 2.03 -12.25 10.23
N GLY A 22 1.41 -11.06 10.18
CA GLY A 22 0.89 -10.39 11.39
C GLY A 22 1.97 -9.81 12.32
N LEU A 23 3.24 -9.76 11.88
CA LEU A 23 4.35 -9.36 12.75
C LEU A 23 4.34 -7.85 12.99
N VAL A 24 3.99 -7.05 11.98
CA VAL A 24 3.90 -5.60 12.12
C VAL A 24 2.74 -5.23 13.03
N ALA A 25 1.56 -5.81 12.80
CA ALA A 25 0.38 -5.60 13.64
C ALA A 25 0.69 -5.88 15.12
N ASN A 26 1.34 -7.00 15.41
CA ASN A 26 1.72 -7.37 16.78
C ASN A 26 2.72 -6.36 17.38
N LYS A 27 3.80 -6.05 16.66
CA LYS A 27 4.91 -5.24 17.19
C LYS A 27 4.59 -3.75 17.27
N ALA A 28 3.81 -3.23 16.33
CA ALA A 28 3.36 -1.83 16.31
C ALA A 28 2.00 -1.64 17.02
N LYS A 29 1.40 -2.70 17.57
CA LYS A 29 0.10 -2.70 18.25
C LYS A 29 -1.03 -2.14 17.37
N LEU A 30 -1.02 -2.52 16.09
CA LEU A 30 -2.05 -2.14 15.11
C LEU A 30 -3.08 -3.26 15.00
N THR A 31 -4.37 -2.90 14.95
CA THR A 31 -5.48 -3.86 14.98
C THR A 31 -6.39 -3.82 13.75
N GLY A 32 -6.25 -2.83 12.87
CA GLY A 32 -7.06 -2.70 11.67
C GLY A 32 -6.34 -3.29 10.46
N THR A 33 -6.59 -4.55 10.10
CA THR A 33 -6.06 -5.13 8.86
C THR A 33 -7.12 -5.09 7.76
N VAL A 34 -6.78 -4.54 6.60
CA VAL A 34 -7.64 -4.54 5.41
C VAL A 34 -7.10 -5.51 4.38
N ALA A 35 -7.96 -6.43 3.95
CA ALA A 35 -7.64 -7.37 2.89
C ALA A 35 -7.67 -6.65 1.52
N PRO A 36 -6.82 -7.06 0.56
CA PRO A 36 -6.90 -6.56 -0.81
C PRO A 36 -8.25 -6.93 -1.44
N THR A 37 -8.88 -5.97 -2.10
CA THR A 37 -10.14 -6.16 -2.82
C THR A 37 -9.93 -6.84 -4.17
N SER A 38 -8.74 -6.74 -4.76
CA SER A 38 -8.36 -7.57 -5.89
C SER A 38 -6.85 -7.78 -5.96
N CYS A 39 -6.45 -8.96 -6.43
CA CYS A 39 -5.07 -9.39 -6.44
C CYS A 39 -4.79 -10.23 -7.69
N SER A 40 -3.76 -9.90 -8.46
CA SER A 40 -3.34 -10.68 -9.63
C SER A 40 -2.86 -12.09 -9.25
N PHE A 41 -2.63 -12.35 -7.95
CA PHE A 41 -2.22 -13.65 -7.39
C PHE A 41 -3.39 -14.55 -6.99
N GLY A 42 -4.61 -14.25 -7.43
CA GLY A 42 -5.81 -15.05 -7.13
C GLY A 42 -6.43 -14.76 -5.77
N SER A 43 -5.65 -14.62 -4.69
CA SER A 43 -6.16 -14.24 -3.37
C SER A 43 -5.15 -13.43 -2.53
N ALA A 44 -5.66 -12.81 -1.45
CA ALA A 44 -4.83 -12.15 -0.43
C ALA A 44 -3.91 -13.14 0.28
N GLU A 45 -4.41 -14.34 0.56
CA GLU A 45 -3.69 -15.40 1.26
C GLU A 45 -2.53 -15.91 0.43
N ILE A 46 -2.75 -16.19 -0.86
CA ILE A 46 -1.69 -16.61 -1.79
C ILE A 46 -0.61 -15.53 -1.90
N PHE A 47 -1.00 -14.25 -1.98
CA PHE A 47 -0.04 -13.16 -2.00
C PHE A 47 0.79 -13.07 -0.70
N ASN A 48 0.14 -13.20 0.45
CA ASN A 48 0.82 -13.20 1.74
C ASN A 48 1.77 -14.39 1.87
N ASP A 49 1.37 -15.58 1.42
CA ASP A 49 2.21 -16.77 1.37
C ASP A 49 3.41 -16.57 0.46
N TRP A 50 3.21 -15.96 -0.71
CA TRP A 50 4.31 -15.61 -1.61
C TRP A 50 5.30 -14.62 -0.97
N LEU A 51 4.80 -13.62 -0.24
CA LEU A 51 5.63 -12.68 0.53
C LEU A 51 6.39 -13.32 1.70
N LYS A 52 5.99 -14.52 2.18
CA LYS A 52 6.72 -15.25 3.22
C LYS A 52 8.11 -15.72 2.74
N SER A 53 8.25 -15.99 1.44
CA SER A 53 9.47 -16.52 0.83
C SER A 53 10.11 -15.55 -0.17
N THR A 54 9.39 -14.52 -0.62
CA THR A 54 9.83 -13.62 -1.70
C THR A 54 9.91 -12.17 -1.23
N LYS A 55 10.91 -11.43 -1.73
CA LYS A 55 10.99 -9.98 -1.61
C LYS A 55 10.26 -9.37 -2.80
N VAL A 56 9.27 -8.53 -2.54
CA VAL A 56 8.52 -7.82 -3.56
C VAL A 56 8.85 -6.35 -3.47
N THR A 57 9.30 -5.78 -4.57
CA THR A 57 9.48 -4.34 -4.66
C THR A 57 8.23 -3.73 -5.32
N PHE A 58 7.61 -2.78 -4.64
CA PHE A 58 6.63 -1.89 -5.24
C PHE A 58 7.31 -0.63 -5.78
N LYS A 59 6.98 -0.26 -7.01
CA LYS A 59 7.48 0.96 -7.67
C LYS A 59 6.50 2.13 -7.63
N GLY A 60 5.25 1.88 -7.24
CA GLY A 60 4.24 2.93 -7.12
C GLY A 60 2.95 2.44 -6.49
N ILE A 61 2.13 3.39 -6.04
CA ILE A 61 0.74 3.13 -5.63
C ILE A 61 -0.16 4.22 -6.22
N ASN A 62 -1.26 3.81 -6.87
CA ASN A 62 -2.36 4.72 -7.16
C ASN A 62 -3.19 4.97 -5.90
N TYR A 63 -3.38 6.23 -5.52
CA TYR A 63 -4.15 6.63 -4.34
C TYR A 63 -5.36 7.51 -4.68
N LYS A 64 -6.57 7.00 -4.44
CA LYS A 64 -7.84 7.74 -4.63
C LYS A 64 -8.55 7.91 -3.30
N VAL A 65 -9.17 9.06 -3.09
CA VAL A 65 -9.86 9.40 -1.83
C VAL A 65 -11.18 10.12 -2.09
N SER A 66 -12.15 9.95 -1.20
CA SER A 66 -13.43 10.66 -1.27
C SER A 66 -13.42 12.05 -0.64
N GLN A 67 -12.44 12.35 0.24
CA GLN A 67 -12.31 13.62 0.94
C GLN A 67 -10.91 14.23 0.73
N LEU A 68 -10.82 15.55 0.52
CA LEU A 68 -9.52 16.21 0.27
C LEU A 68 -8.59 16.21 1.49
N ALA A 69 -9.14 16.30 2.70
CA ALA A 69 -8.36 16.28 3.94
C ALA A 69 -7.53 14.99 4.08
N GLN A 70 -8.02 13.88 3.52
CA GLN A 70 -7.34 12.60 3.51
C GLN A 70 -6.06 12.58 2.67
N GLN A 71 -5.91 13.49 1.69
CA GLN A 71 -4.75 13.49 0.79
C GLN A 71 -3.45 13.89 1.48
N ALA A 72 -3.52 14.58 2.62
CA ALA A 72 -2.35 14.99 3.39
C ALA A 72 -1.84 13.90 4.35
N GLU A 73 -2.57 12.79 4.51
CA GLU A 73 -2.20 11.72 5.41
C GLU A 73 -0.95 10.98 4.94
N LEU A 74 -0.07 10.67 5.89
CA LEU A 74 1.17 9.96 5.61
C LEU A 74 0.91 8.47 5.35
N PHE A 75 1.71 7.91 4.44
CA PHE A 75 1.87 6.47 4.35
C PHE A 75 2.97 6.04 5.30
N SER A 76 2.70 5.01 6.09
CA SER A 76 3.66 4.45 7.02
C SER A 76 4.11 3.07 6.51
N PHE A 77 5.41 2.94 6.25
CA PHE A 77 6.08 1.70 5.85
C PHE A 77 6.83 1.13 7.04
N TYR A 78 6.52 -0.10 7.41
CA TYR A 78 7.06 -0.75 8.60
C TYR A 78 8.04 -1.83 8.19
N LYS A 79 9.11 -1.95 8.97
CA LYS A 79 9.97 -3.12 8.99
C LYS A 79 10.07 -3.64 10.42
N ALA A 80 9.39 -4.76 10.69
CA ALA A 80 9.49 -5.43 11.97
C ALA A 80 10.73 -6.32 12.02
N TRP A 81 11.37 -6.36 13.19
CA TRP A 81 12.56 -7.18 13.45
C TRP A 81 12.61 -7.50 14.93
N GLY A 82 12.90 -8.76 15.28
CA GLY A 82 13.12 -9.23 16.66
C GLY A 82 12.25 -8.58 17.74
N LYS A 83 12.75 -7.49 18.34
CA LYS A 83 12.15 -6.77 19.47
C LYS A 83 11.39 -5.48 19.12
N GLY A 84 11.38 -5.02 17.87
CA GLY A 84 10.77 -3.73 17.53
C GLY A 84 10.36 -3.57 16.06
N VAL A 85 10.05 -2.33 15.70
CA VAL A 85 9.67 -1.93 14.35
C VAL A 85 10.39 -0.65 13.98
N ILE A 86 10.85 -0.55 12.75
CA ILE A 86 11.28 0.70 12.13
C ILE A 86 10.13 1.18 11.26
N VAL A 87 9.82 2.46 11.34
CA VAL A 87 8.78 3.10 10.55
C VAL A 87 9.42 4.17 9.68
N GLN A 88 9.13 4.12 8.38
CA GLN A 88 9.39 5.19 7.44
C GLN A 88 8.04 5.79 7.05
N GLU A 89 7.91 7.09 7.18
CA GLU A 89 6.68 7.80 6.80
C GLU A 89 6.97 8.65 5.58
N GLU A 90 6.06 8.61 4.62
CA GLU A 90 6.16 9.37 3.38
C GLU A 90 4.87 10.13 3.14
N THR A 91 5.00 11.41 2.80
CA THR A 91 3.88 12.20 2.33
C THR A 91 3.57 11.81 0.87
N PRO A 92 2.29 11.63 0.50
CA PRO A 92 1.92 11.51 -0.90
C PRO A 92 2.37 12.78 -1.64
N LEU A 93 3.30 12.69 -2.60
CA LEU A 93 3.77 13.84 -3.35
C LEU A 93 2.81 14.22 -4.48
N ASP A 94 2.53 15.51 -4.62
CA ASP A 94 1.59 16.04 -5.62
C ASP A 94 2.13 16.06 -7.07
N TYR A 95 3.45 15.97 -7.26
CA TYR A 95 4.12 16.33 -8.51
C TYR A 95 3.98 15.34 -9.69
N GLU A 96 3.51 14.10 -9.48
CA GLU A 96 3.24 13.13 -10.56
C GLU A 96 1.75 12.98 -10.88
N ARG A 97 0.98 14.05 -10.72
CA ARG A 97 -0.42 14.11 -11.15
C ARG A 97 -0.50 14.68 -12.58
N ASN A 98 -0.87 13.84 -13.56
CA ASN A 98 -1.25 14.14 -14.95
C ASN A 98 -0.13 14.32 -16.02
N THR A 99 -0.04 13.36 -16.94
CA THR A 99 0.17 13.69 -18.36
C THR A 99 -1.15 13.50 -19.13
N PRO A 100 -1.37 14.21 -20.26
CA PRO A 100 -2.63 14.14 -21.03
C PRO A 100 -3.04 12.74 -21.48
N ASN A 101 -2.12 11.76 -21.47
CA ASN A 101 -2.34 10.41 -22.00
C ASN A 101 -2.60 9.34 -20.92
N ASN A 102 -2.49 9.66 -19.62
CA ASN A 102 -2.76 8.67 -18.57
C ASN A 102 -3.16 9.32 -17.22
N PRO A 103 -4.45 9.72 -17.05
CA PRO A 103 -4.91 10.56 -15.94
C PRO A 103 -5.03 9.86 -14.57
N ASN A 104 -4.55 8.61 -14.43
CA ASN A 104 -4.90 7.75 -13.29
C ASN A 104 -3.72 7.03 -12.60
N ILE A 105 -2.45 7.37 -12.86
CA ILE A 105 -1.33 6.68 -12.20
C ILE A 105 -0.63 7.67 -11.26
N LEU A 106 -0.63 7.34 -9.98
CA LEU A 106 0.19 8.01 -8.96
C LEU A 106 1.41 7.13 -8.70
N THR A 107 2.55 7.78 -8.56
CA THR A 107 3.87 7.20 -8.56
C THR A 107 4.61 7.83 -7.39
N PHE A 108 5.33 7.02 -6.59
CA PHE A 108 6.14 7.54 -5.50
C PHE A 108 7.56 7.78 -5.98
N ALA A 109 8.23 8.74 -5.33
CA ALA A 109 9.66 8.93 -5.46
C ALA A 109 10.50 7.76 -4.89
N CYS A 110 9.87 6.78 -4.21
CA CYS A 110 10.60 5.73 -3.50
C CYS A 110 10.17 4.31 -3.88
N GLU A 111 11.18 3.44 -3.96
CA GLU A 111 11.04 2.01 -4.11
C GLU A 111 10.75 1.38 -2.74
N ILE A 112 9.62 0.66 -2.61
CA ILE A 112 9.24 0.03 -1.34
C ILE A 112 9.46 -1.49 -1.43
N ALA A 113 10.46 -1.97 -0.70
CA ALA A 113 10.76 -3.38 -0.58
C ALA A 113 9.92 -4.07 0.53
N MET A 114 8.92 -4.82 0.11
CA MET A 114 8.10 -5.66 0.98
C MET A 114 8.66 -7.06 1.11
N THR A 115 8.57 -7.58 2.33
CA THR A 115 9.00 -8.93 2.72
C THR A 115 8.02 -9.45 3.77
N LYS A 116 8.19 -10.70 4.20
CA LYS A 116 7.43 -11.28 5.32
C LYS A 116 7.39 -10.46 6.60
N THR A 117 8.37 -9.57 6.85
CA THR A 117 8.42 -8.72 8.04
C THR A 117 8.10 -7.25 7.77
N SER A 118 7.66 -6.93 6.57
CA SER A 118 7.31 -5.57 6.18
C SER A 118 5.80 -5.33 6.34
N GLY A 119 5.41 -4.08 6.54
CA GLY A 119 4.00 -3.70 6.57
C GLY A 119 3.74 -2.35 5.94
N PHE A 120 2.51 -2.16 5.46
CA PHE A 120 2.05 -0.90 4.89
C PHE A 120 0.79 -0.45 5.60
N SER A 121 0.77 0.75 6.15
CA SER A 121 -0.40 1.31 6.82
C SER A 121 -0.56 2.80 6.54
N MET A 122 -1.75 3.32 6.86
CA MET A 122 -2.03 4.75 6.89
C MET A 122 -3.19 5.03 7.85
N ILE A 123 -3.33 6.30 8.24
CA ILE A 123 -4.50 6.78 8.95
C ILE A 123 -5.58 7.15 7.93
N VAL A 124 -6.75 6.56 8.10
CA VAL A 124 -7.94 6.87 7.29
C VAL A 124 -8.88 7.73 8.14
N GLN A 125 -9.10 8.95 7.70
CA GLN A 125 -9.95 9.93 8.37
C GLN A 125 -11.41 9.46 8.47
N ALA A 126 -12.15 10.05 9.40
CA ALA A 126 -13.56 9.76 9.62
C ALA A 126 -14.38 9.93 8.33
N ASN A 127 -15.40 9.10 8.15
CA ASN A 127 -16.33 9.13 7.01
C ASN A 127 -15.65 9.17 5.63
N THR A 128 -14.48 8.54 5.49
CA THR A 128 -13.65 8.61 4.29
C THR A 128 -13.52 7.24 3.63
N GLN A 129 -13.61 7.23 2.30
CA GLN A 129 -13.28 6.10 1.47
C GLN A 129 -11.95 6.34 0.77
N ILE A 130 -11.11 5.30 0.73
CA ILE A 130 -9.86 5.29 0.00
C ILE A 130 -9.78 4.07 -0.93
N SER A 131 -9.02 4.22 -2.01
CA SER A 131 -8.61 3.12 -2.86
C SER A 131 -7.11 3.22 -3.17
N LEU A 132 -6.40 2.11 -2.97
CA LEU A 132 -4.96 2.00 -3.19
C LEU A 132 -4.68 0.91 -4.24
N THR A 133 -3.90 1.21 -5.28
CA THR A 133 -3.43 0.22 -6.27
C THR A 133 -1.92 0.17 -6.27
N PHE A 134 -1.34 -0.88 -5.71
CA PHE A 134 0.10 -1.12 -5.71
C PHE A 134 0.55 -1.72 -7.04
N TYR A 135 1.64 -1.20 -7.59
CA TYR A 135 2.30 -1.69 -8.80
C TYR A 135 3.66 -2.32 -8.45
N MET A 136 3.84 -3.58 -8.81
CA MET A 136 5.10 -4.29 -8.57
C MET A 136 6.15 -3.95 -9.64
N GLN A 137 7.42 -4.02 -9.27
CA GLN A 137 8.53 -3.78 -10.19
C GLN A 137 8.48 -4.69 -11.43
N GLU A 138 8.12 -5.96 -11.26
CA GLU A 138 8.07 -6.94 -12.34
C GLU A 138 6.94 -6.63 -13.35
N GLU A 139 5.83 -6.03 -12.90
CA GLU A 139 4.73 -5.59 -13.76
C GLU A 139 5.12 -4.40 -14.67
N MET A 140 6.10 -3.59 -14.27
CA MET A 140 6.65 -2.51 -15.11
C MET A 140 7.70 -2.97 -16.11
N GLY A 141 8.29 -4.16 -15.91
CA GLY A 141 9.27 -4.74 -16.85
C GLY A 141 8.65 -5.36 -18.10
N GLN A 142 7.35 -5.70 -18.05
CA GLN A 142 6.61 -6.30 -19.18
C GLN A 142 5.98 -5.28 -20.13
N LEU A 143 6.06 -3.97 -19.84
CA LEU A 143 5.52 -2.92 -20.72
C LEU A 143 6.52 -2.43 -21.78
N VAL A 144 7.68 -3.07 -21.87
CA VAL A 144 8.66 -2.86 -22.94
C VAL A 144 8.76 -4.18 -23.69
N ILE A 145 8.50 -4.13 -25.00
CA ILE A 145 8.50 -5.20 -26.01
C ILE A 145 7.10 -5.78 -26.31
N ALA A 146 6.40 -5.10 -27.21
CA ALA A 146 5.91 -5.70 -28.45
C ALA A 146 5.57 -4.57 -29.44
N ASN A 147 6.60 -3.97 -30.03
CA ASN A 147 6.49 -3.36 -31.35
C ASN A 147 7.46 -4.14 -32.24
N ASP A 148 6.96 -5.22 -32.83
CA ASP A 148 7.37 -5.69 -34.15
C ASP A 148 6.12 -5.72 -35.03
#